data_AF-A0A1V5E5P1-F1
#
_entry.id   AF-A0A1V5E5P1-F1
#
_cell.length_a   1.000
_cell.length_b   1.000
_cell.length_c   1.000
_cell.angle_alpha   90.00
_cell.angle_beta   90.00
_cell.angle_gamma   90.00
#
_symmetry.space_group_name_H-M   'P 1'
#
loop_
_entity.id
_entity.type
_entity.pdbx_description
1 polymer ?
#
loop_
_entity_poly.entity_id
_entity_poly.type
_entity_poly.pdbx_seq_one_letter_code
_entity_poly.pdbx_strand_id
1 'polypeptide(L)'
;MKFSIAERVGLLGVLPPEGDIVTLRIVRDLKRELSFSEEEIREAGIVNADGWIVWNPAVRIEKEIEIGPAALTVIRDSLKKLNERKKLTEATMGLYERFIE
;
A
#
# COMPACT_ATOMS: atom_id res chain seq x y z
N MET A 1 7.60 5.21 -9.21
CA MET A 1 8.16 5.44 -7.86
C MET A 1 8.54 4.09 -7.25
N LYS A 2 9.63 4.01 -6.48
CA LYS A 2 10.02 2.76 -5.81
C LYS A 2 9.35 2.62 -4.44
N PHE A 3 8.94 1.39 -4.12
CA PHE A 3 8.34 1.04 -2.85
C PHE A 3 8.92 -0.27 -2.32
N SER A 4 9.25 -0.28 -1.03
CA SER A 4 9.57 -1.47 -0.26
C SER A 4 8.35 -2.35 -0.02
N ILE A 5 8.55 -3.60 0.43
CA ILE A 5 7.45 -4.48 0.87
C ILE A 5 6.61 -3.81 1.97
N ALA A 6 7.24 -3.17 2.95
CA ALA A 6 6.55 -2.50 4.06
C ALA A 6 5.65 -1.36 3.56
N GLU A 7 6.15 -0.50 2.67
CA GLU A 7 5.36 0.60 2.10
C GLU A 7 4.20 0.08 1.25
N ARG A 8 4.40 -1.00 0.49
CA ARG A 8 3.32 -1.62 -0.31
C ARG A 8 2.23 -2.19 0.57
N VAL A 9 2.59 -2.91 1.64
CA VAL A 9 1.64 -3.42 2.65
C VAL A 9 0.89 -2.27 3.32
N GLY A 10 1.61 -1.21 3.71
CA GLY A 10 0.99 -0.01 4.29
C GLY A 10 0.01 0.66 3.32
N LEU A 11 0.38 0.81 2.05
CA LEU A 11 -0.50 1.36 1.02
C LEU A 11 -1.74 0.50 0.83
N LEU A 12 -1.59 -0.82 0.73
CA LEU A 12 -2.72 -1.76 0.64
C LEU A 12 -3.71 -1.61 1.80
N GLY A 13 -3.21 -1.34 3.01
CA GLY A 13 -4.02 -1.11 4.21
C GLY A 13 -4.74 0.24 4.25
N VAL A 14 -4.27 1.23 3.49
CA VAL A 14 -4.89 2.57 3.41
C VAL A 14 -5.94 2.67 2.31
N LEU A 15 -5.88 1.81 1.28
CA LEU A 15 -6.84 1.85 0.17
C LEU A 15 -8.28 1.64 0.66
N PRO A 16 -9.25 2.44 0.16
CA PRO A 16 -10.61 2.39 0.65
C PRO A 16 -11.29 1.07 0.26
N PRO A 17 -12.05 0.45 1.16
CA PRO A 17 -12.77 -0.79 0.88
C PRO A 17 -14.06 -0.57 0.06
N GLU A 18 -14.55 0.67 0.01
CA GLU A 18 -15.81 1.07 -0.61
C GLU A 18 -15.64 2.38 -1.39
N GLY A 19 -16.52 2.62 -2.37
CA GLY A 19 -16.50 3.79 -3.23
C GLY A 19 -17.40 3.61 -4.45
N ASP A 20 -17.40 4.60 -5.33
CA ASP A 20 -18.05 4.47 -6.64
C ASP A 20 -17.29 3.49 -7.56
N ILE A 21 -17.90 3.15 -8.71
CA ILE A 21 -17.32 2.18 -9.65
C ILE A 21 -15.96 2.63 -10.20
N VAL A 22 -15.74 3.94 -10.34
CA VAL A 22 -14.48 4.48 -10.87
C VAL A 22 -13.37 4.30 -9.83
N THR A 23 -13.66 4.68 -8.58
CA THR A 23 -12.78 4.51 -7.42
C THR A 23 -12.42 3.04 -7.23
N LEU A 24 -13.42 2.15 -7.25
CA LEU A 24 -13.18 0.72 -7.04
C LEU A 24 -12.35 0.09 -8.16
N ARG A 25 -12.47 0.55 -9.42
CA ARG A 25 -11.60 0.12 -10.52
C ARG A 25 -10.15 0.57 -10.29
N ILE A 26 -9.95 1.84 -9.94
CA ILE A 26 -8.62 2.39 -9.62
C ILE A 26 -7.98 1.62 -8.47
N VAL A 27 -8.74 1.39 -7.39
CA VAL A 27 -8.27 0.62 -6.22
C VAL A 27 -7.91 -0.80 -6.61
N ARG A 28 -8.72 -1.46 -7.44
CA ARG A 28 -8.44 -2.83 -7.91
C ARG A 28 -7.13 -2.89 -8.70
N ASP A 29 -6.91 -1.97 -9.62
CA ASP A 29 -5.70 -1.93 -10.44
C ASP A 29 -4.48 -1.64 -9.57
N LEU A 30 -4.57 -0.66 -8.66
CA LEU A 30 -3.50 -0.32 -7.73
C LEU A 30 -3.17 -1.48 -6.77
N LYS A 31 -4.17 -2.21 -6.27
CA LYS A 31 -3.96 -3.41 -5.44
C LYS A 31 -3.15 -4.48 -6.18
N ARG A 32 -3.44 -4.71 -7.46
CA ARG A 32 -2.70 -5.66 -8.29
C ARG A 32 -1.24 -5.22 -8.47
N GLU A 33 -1.01 -3.92 -8.71
CA GLU A 33 0.36 -3.39 -8.85
C GLU A 33 1.16 -3.45 -7.55
N LEU A 34 0.53 -3.15 -6.41
CA LEU A 34 1.15 -3.20 -5.08
C LEU A 34 1.37 -4.65 -4.58
N SER A 35 0.68 -5.62 -5.15
CA SER A 35 0.77 -7.02 -4.74
C SER A 35 2.17 -7.62 -5.02
N PHE A 36 2.42 -8.75 -4.38
CA PHE A 36 3.66 -9.50 -4.52
C PHE A 36 3.65 -10.39 -5.77
N SER A 37 4.77 -10.47 -6.47
CA SER A 37 5.01 -11.48 -7.50
C SER A 37 5.43 -12.81 -6.88
N GLU A 38 5.37 -13.91 -7.64
CA GLU A 38 5.85 -15.22 -7.18
C GLU A 38 7.35 -15.21 -6.79
N GLU A 39 8.14 -14.41 -7.51
CA GLU A 39 9.56 -14.22 -7.21
C GLU A 39 9.74 -13.57 -5.83
N GLU A 40 9.01 -12.49 -5.58
CA GLU A 40 9.07 -11.76 -4.31
C GLU A 40 8.60 -12.63 -3.14
N ILE A 41 7.54 -13.43 -3.34
CA ILE A 41 7.03 -14.36 -2.34
C ILE A 41 8.11 -15.36 -1.93
N ARG A 42 8.85 -15.89 -2.90
CA ARG A 42 9.90 -16.88 -2.64
C ARG A 42 11.14 -16.24 -2.02
N GLU A 43 11.62 -15.14 -2.59
CA GLU A 43 12.87 -14.50 -2.18
C GLU A 43 12.76 -13.91 -0.76
N ALA A 44 11.67 -13.20 -0.48
CA ALA A 44 11.44 -12.60 0.83
C ALA A 44 10.75 -13.57 1.82
N GLY A 45 10.40 -14.78 1.40
CA GLY A 45 9.70 -15.75 2.23
C GLY A 45 8.36 -15.22 2.74
N ILE A 46 7.58 -14.58 1.84
CA ILE A 46 6.30 -13.96 2.21
C ILE A 46 5.28 -15.04 2.52
N VAL A 47 4.76 -15.03 3.74
CA VAL A 47 3.74 -15.98 4.20
C VAL A 47 2.61 -15.25 4.91
N ASN A 48 1.45 -15.90 4.95
CA ASN A 48 0.37 -15.50 5.84
C ASN A 48 0.50 -16.31 7.14
N ALA A 49 0.77 -15.64 8.27
CA ALA A 49 0.76 -16.23 9.59
C ALA A 49 -0.37 -15.59 10.40
N ASP A 50 -1.42 -16.36 10.69
CA ASP A 50 -2.57 -15.92 11.49
C ASP A 50 -3.22 -14.61 11.00
N GLY A 51 -3.33 -14.44 9.68
CA GLY A 51 -3.90 -13.25 9.05
C GLY A 51 -2.91 -12.11 8.83
N TRP A 52 -1.67 -12.23 9.31
CA TRP A 52 -0.60 -11.26 9.11
C TRP A 52 0.28 -11.64 7.92
N ILE A 53 0.66 -10.64 7.13
CA ILE A 53 1.69 -10.79 6.10
C ILE A 53 3.04 -10.66 6.79
N VAL A 54 3.84 -11.71 6.75
CA VAL A 54 5.18 -11.76 7.34
C VAL A 54 6.20 -12.08 6.26
N TRP A 55 7.39 -11.48 6.36
CA TRP A 55 8.49 -11.67 5.43
C TRP A 55 9.84 -11.52 6.14
N ASN A 56 10.92 -11.96 5.50
CA ASN A 56 12.28 -11.80 6.02
C ASN A 56 12.73 -10.32 5.93
N PRO A 57 12.96 -9.62 7.06
CA PRO A 57 13.34 -8.20 7.04
C PRO A 57 14.76 -7.95 6.50
N ALA A 58 15.60 -8.99 6.39
CA ALA A 58 16.93 -8.86 5.77
C ALA A 58 16.86 -8.73 4.24
N VAL A 59 15.77 -9.16 3.62
CA VAL A 59 15.58 -9.11 2.17
C VAL A 59 14.98 -7.75 1.78
N ARG A 60 15.75 -6.97 1.01
CA ARG A 60 15.36 -5.62 0.56
C ARG A 60 14.93 -5.65 -0.90
N ILE A 61 13.63 -5.84 -1.11
CA ILE A 61 13.02 -5.75 -2.45
C ILE A 61 12.32 -4.41 -2.58
N GLU A 62 12.70 -3.67 -3.60
CA GLU A 62 12.00 -2.47 -4.05
C GLU A 62 11.35 -2.72 -5.41
N LYS A 63 10.08 -2.40 -5.52
CA LYS A 63 9.34 -2.49 -6.78
C LYS A 63 9.04 -1.09 -7.29
N GLU A 64 9.34 -0.84 -8.55
CA GLU A 64 8.87 0.35 -9.24
C GLU A 64 7.39 0.19 -9.57
N ILE A 65 6.58 1.15 -9.09
CA ILE A 65 5.15 1.20 -9.30
C ILE A 65 4.81 2.57 -9.87
N GLU A 66 4.04 2.56 -10.94
CA GLU A 66 3.47 3.77 -11.53
C GLU A 66 2.17 4.11 -10.80
N ILE A 67 2.11 5.30 -10.21
CA ILE A 67 0.90 5.82 -9.55
C ILE A 67 0.40 6.98 -10.39
N GLY A 68 -0.64 6.72 -11.18
CA GLY A 68 -1.30 7.75 -11.98
C GLY A 68 -2.05 8.78 -11.11
N PRO A 69 -2.44 9.94 -11.68
CA PRO A 69 -3.06 11.03 -10.93
C PRO A 69 -4.33 10.61 -10.16
N ALA A 70 -5.17 9.77 -10.76
CA ALA A 70 -6.40 9.30 -10.12
C ALA A 70 -6.11 8.38 -8.90
N ALA A 71 -5.14 7.48 -9.03
CA ALA A 71 -4.70 6.62 -7.93
C ALA A 71 -4.06 7.45 -6.79
N LEU A 72 -3.28 8.47 -7.15
CA LEU A 72 -2.69 9.40 -6.19
C LEU A 72 -3.77 10.16 -5.40
N THR A 73 -4.83 10.64 -6.06
CA THR A 73 -5.97 11.25 -5.37
C THR A 73 -6.62 10.30 -4.38
N VAL A 74 -6.88 9.04 -4.77
CA VAL A 74 -7.45 8.03 -3.88
C VAL A 74 -6.58 7.78 -2.64
N ILE A 75 -5.26 7.66 -2.82
CA ILE A 75 -4.31 7.49 -1.70
C ILE A 75 -4.36 8.70 -0.77
N ARG A 76 -4.26 9.91 -1.32
CA ARG A 76 -4.25 11.15 -0.54
C ARG A 76 -5.53 11.35 0.25
N ASP A 77 -6.68 11.13 -0.37
CA ASP A 77 -7.97 11.29 0.28
C ASP A 77 -8.15 10.25 1.40
N SER A 78 -7.65 9.04 1.23
CA SER A 78 -7.70 7.99 2.24
C SER A 78 -6.80 8.31 3.45
N LEU A 79 -5.58 8.80 3.19
CA LEU A 79 -4.66 9.26 4.24
C LEU A 79 -5.22 10.46 5.02
N LYS A 80 -5.81 11.45 4.32
CA LYS A 80 -6.47 12.60 4.96
C LYS A 80 -7.63 12.15 5.86
N LYS A 81 -8.51 11.27 5.36
CA LYS A 81 -9.62 10.71 6.16
C LYS A 81 -9.12 9.96 7.39
N LEU A 82 -8.01 9.22 7.29
CA LEU A 82 -7.39 8.56 8.45
C LEU A 82 -6.88 9.59 9.47
N ASN A 83 -6.24 10.66 9.02
CA ASN A 83 -5.74 11.73 9.88
C ASN A 83 -6.89 12.46 10.60
N GLU A 84 -7.92 12.88 9.85
CA GLU A 84 -9.13 13.54 10.37
C GLU A 84 -9.80 12.69 11.46
N ARG A 85 -9.80 11.37 11.29
CA ARG A 85 -10.36 10.40 12.25
C ARG A 85 -9.41 10.03 13.40
N LYS A 86 -8.18 10.57 13.43
CA LYS A 86 -7.11 10.20 14.36
C LYS A 86 -6.81 8.70 14.35
N LYS A 87 -6.78 8.11 13.15
CA LYS A 87 -6.54 6.68 12.89
C LYS A 87 -5.24 6.41 12.11
N LEU A 88 -4.39 7.42 11.92
CA LEU A 88 -3.02 7.18 11.47
C LEU A 88 -2.29 6.33 12.51
N THR A 89 -1.60 5.32 12.01
CA THR A 89 -0.67 4.47 12.77
C THR A 89 0.76 4.86 12.41
N GLU A 90 1.73 4.46 13.24
CA GLU A 90 3.16 4.61 12.91
C GLU A 90 3.50 4.00 11.54
N ALA A 91 2.89 2.86 11.20
CA ALA A 91 3.07 2.19 9.90
C ALA A 91 2.55 3.02 8.71
N THR A 92 1.59 3.92 8.93
CA THR A 92 1.02 4.80 7.89
C THR A 92 1.57 6.23 7.93
N MET A 93 2.34 6.59 8.97
CA MET A 93 2.90 7.93 9.15
C MET A 93 3.85 8.31 8.03
N GLY A 94 4.81 7.42 7.69
CA GLY A 94 5.73 7.66 6.58
C GLY A 94 5.03 7.76 5.22
N LEU A 95 3.87 7.10 5.05
CA LEU A 95 3.04 7.27 3.85
C LEU A 95 2.34 8.63 3.86
N TYR A 96 1.86 9.10 5.01
CA TYR A 96 1.26 10.43 5.13
C TYR A 96 2.26 11.51 4.74
N GLU A 97 3.45 11.52 5.34
CA GLU A 97 4.55 12.44 5.02
C GLU A 97 4.87 12.40 3.52
N ARG A 98 5.02 11.20 2.94
CA ARG A 98 5.40 11.04 1.53
C ARG A 98 4.37 11.53 0.53
N PHE A 99 3.07 11.41 0.84
CA PHE A 99 2.00 11.68 -0.13
C PHE A 99 1.27 13.01 0.12
N ILE A 100 1.34 13.57 1.33
CA ILE A 100 0.59 14.77 1.73
C ILE A 100 1.49 15.98 1.98
N GLU A 101 2.61 15.79 2.67
CA GLU A 101 3.58 16.87 2.97
C GLU A 101 4.58 17.07 1.82
#